data_AF-A0A1C6KB01-F1
#
_entry.id   AF-A0A1C6KB01-F1
#
_cell.length_a   1.000
_cell.length_b   1.000
_cell.length_c   1.000
_cell.angle_alpha   90.00
_cell.angle_beta   90.00
_cell.angle_gamma   90.00
#
_symmetry.space_group_name_H-M   'P 1'
#
loop_
_entity.id
_entity.type
_entity.pdbx_description
1 polymer ?
#
loop_
_entity_poly.entity_id
_entity_poly.type
_entity_poly.pdbx_seq_one_letter_code
_entity_poly.pdbx_strand_id
1 'polypeptide(L)'
;MKNAATNYYLRFKEIEKTKHNSIMFCGQPGSGKTHLCIALANNFIKKDGKRVVYMPYRDVITKLKQNILDKEYYKNIVGKYQLAEILLIDDLFKGKVNETDINIMFEIINYRYINKLPIIVSTEYLVEEMLSFDEAIGSRIYEMSKKFIVEIKGQENNYRLR
;
A
#
# COMPACT_ATOMS: atom_id res chain seq x y z
N MET A 1 15.25 0.87 6.90
CA MET A 1 13.77 0.99 6.94
C MET A 1 13.22 1.82 8.12
N LYS A 2 13.56 1.53 9.39
CA LYS A 2 13.01 2.25 10.58
C LYS A 2 13.09 3.78 10.50
N ASN A 3 14.24 4.33 10.06
CA ASN A 3 14.43 5.78 9.95
C ASN A 3 13.46 6.41 8.95
N ALA A 4 13.21 5.77 7.81
CA ALA A 4 12.26 6.25 6.81
C ALA A 4 10.82 6.23 7.34
N ALA A 5 10.41 5.15 8.03
CA ALA A 5 9.10 5.06 8.67
C ALA A 5 8.91 6.17 9.73
N THR A 6 9.96 6.42 10.53
CA THR A 6 9.95 7.46 11.56
C THR A 6 9.87 8.85 10.93
N ASN A 7 10.67 9.13 9.90
CA ASN A 7 10.66 10.40 9.20
C ASN A 7 9.30 10.67 8.53
N TYR A 8 8.72 9.67 7.89
CA TYR A 8 7.38 9.75 7.32
C TYR A 8 6.33 10.08 8.37
N TYR A 9 6.32 9.35 9.49
CA TYR A 9 5.39 9.59 10.59
C TYR A 9 5.48 11.03 11.12
N LEU A 10 6.70 11.50 11.41
CA LEU A 10 6.93 12.85 11.96
C LEU A 10 6.49 13.96 11.00
N ARG A 11 6.63 13.74 9.69
CA ARG A 11 6.27 14.72 8.66
C ARG A 11 4.83 14.61 8.19
N PHE A 12 4.09 13.59 8.63
CA PHE A 12 2.79 13.23 8.05
C PHE A 12 1.79 14.40 8.07
N LYS A 13 1.71 15.14 9.18
CA LYS A 13 0.80 16.29 9.31
C LYS A 13 1.04 17.39 8.26
N GLU A 14 2.28 17.58 7.84
CA GLU A 14 2.64 18.56 6.81
C GLU A 14 2.32 18.08 5.40
N ILE A 15 2.40 16.76 5.18
CA ILE A 15 2.31 16.17 3.84
C ILE A 15 0.95 15.54 3.54
N GLU A 16 0.08 15.27 4.52
CA GLU A 16 -1.11 14.42 4.36
C GLU A 16 -2.09 14.91 3.28
N LYS A 17 -2.09 16.21 2.95
CA LYS A 17 -2.92 16.83 1.89
C LYS A 17 -2.20 17.09 0.57
N THR A 18 -0.94 16.66 0.46
CA THR A 18 -0.10 16.84 -0.74
C THR A 18 -0.18 15.61 -1.66
N LYS A 19 0.38 15.72 -2.87
CA LYS A 19 0.49 14.58 -3.78
C LYS A 19 1.50 13.52 -3.34
N HIS A 20 2.49 13.88 -2.50
CA HIS A 20 3.59 13.00 -2.08
C HIS A 20 3.45 12.63 -0.61
N ASN A 21 2.30 12.04 -0.28
CA ASN A 21 1.81 11.85 1.08
C ASN A 21 1.81 10.38 1.53
N SER A 22 2.46 9.50 0.78
CA SER A 22 2.42 8.05 1.00
C SER A 22 3.82 7.49 1.26
N ILE A 23 3.88 6.22 1.68
CA ILE A 23 5.13 5.49 1.94
C ILE A 23 5.05 4.08 1.37
N MET A 24 6.15 3.62 0.78
CA MET A 24 6.28 2.29 0.21
C MET A 24 7.52 1.57 0.72
N PHE A 25 7.34 0.31 1.12
CA PHE A 25 8.41 -0.64 1.42
C PHE A 25 8.36 -1.77 0.39
N CYS A 26 9.46 -1.98 -0.35
CA CYS A 26 9.48 -2.85 -1.53
C CYS A 26 10.70 -3.78 -1.57
N GLY A 27 10.62 -4.88 -2.31
CA GLY A 27 11.70 -5.83 -2.55
C GLY A 27 11.73 -7.02 -1.58
N GLN A 28 12.92 -7.43 -1.12
CA GLN A 28 13.21 -8.71 -0.45
C GLN A 28 12.13 -9.19 0.56
N PRO A 29 11.56 -10.40 0.38
CA PRO A 29 10.71 -11.07 1.37
C PRO A 29 11.41 -11.33 2.71
N GLY A 30 10.66 -11.28 3.80
CA GLY A 30 11.18 -11.56 5.15
C GLY A 30 12.05 -10.47 5.77
N SER A 31 12.09 -9.28 5.16
CA SER A 31 12.86 -8.12 5.64
C SER A 31 12.15 -7.26 6.70
N GLY A 32 10.91 -7.56 7.05
CA GLY A 32 10.15 -6.83 8.08
C GLY A 32 9.32 -5.64 7.57
N LYS A 33 9.06 -5.54 6.26
CA LYS A 33 8.20 -4.51 5.65
C LYS A 33 6.82 -4.43 6.31
N THR A 34 6.10 -5.55 6.35
CA THR A 34 4.78 -5.66 7.00
C THR A 34 4.81 -5.22 8.45
N HIS A 35 5.83 -5.63 9.21
CA HIS A 35 6.00 -5.23 10.61
C HIS A 35 6.09 -3.70 10.74
N LEU A 36 6.86 -3.04 9.87
CA LEU A 36 6.97 -1.57 9.88
C LEU A 36 5.71 -0.87 9.41
N CYS A 37 5.02 -1.38 8.38
CA CYS A 37 3.72 -0.85 7.96
C CYS A 37 2.71 -0.89 9.12
N ILE A 38 2.61 -2.03 9.82
CA ILE A 38 1.71 -2.20 10.96
C ILE A 38 2.11 -1.30 12.13
N ALA A 39 3.41 -1.20 12.44
CA ALA A 39 3.90 -0.31 13.50
C ALA A 39 3.56 1.17 13.21
N LEU A 40 3.69 1.58 11.95
CA LEU A 40 3.33 2.91 11.49
C LEU A 40 1.83 3.17 11.59
N ALA A 41 0.99 2.24 11.11
CA ALA A 41 -0.47 2.31 11.26
C ALA A 41 -0.89 2.41 12.74
N ASN A 42 -0.29 1.59 13.61
CA ASN A 42 -0.56 1.63 15.04
C ASN A 42 -0.21 2.98 15.68
N ASN A 43 0.89 3.63 15.25
CA ASN A 43 1.22 4.95 15.74
C ASN A 43 0.18 5.99 15.31
N PHE A 44 -0.24 5.99 14.04
CA PHE A 44 -1.30 6.88 13.57
C PHE A 44 -2.62 6.72 14.33
N ILE A 45 -3.02 5.47 14.60
CA ILE A 45 -4.23 5.18 15.37
C ILE A 45 -4.09 5.67 16.81
N LYS A 46 -3.04 5.22 17.52
CA LYS A 46 -2.93 5.39 18.97
C LYS A 46 -2.51 6.80 19.39
N LYS A 47 -1.68 7.47 18.58
CA LYS A 47 -1.11 8.78 18.95
C LYS A 47 -1.82 9.94 18.28
N ASP A 48 -2.30 9.77 17.05
CA ASP A 48 -2.91 10.84 16.27
C ASP A 48 -4.43 10.68 16.08
N GLY A 49 -5.03 9.58 16.55
CA GLY A 49 -6.46 9.31 16.40
C GLY A 49 -6.91 9.11 14.96
N LYS A 50 -5.99 8.81 14.05
CA LYS A 50 -6.27 8.63 12.61
C LYS A 50 -6.95 7.30 12.35
N ARG A 51 -7.86 7.27 11.37
CA ARG A 51 -8.52 6.02 10.93
C ARG A 51 -7.67 5.34 9.86
N VAL A 52 -7.10 4.18 10.20
CA VAL A 52 -6.36 3.36 9.24
C VAL A 52 -7.18 2.13 8.87
N VAL A 53 -7.35 1.87 7.57
CA VAL A 53 -7.96 0.63 7.07
C VAL A 53 -6.85 -0.31 6.64
N TYR A 54 -6.84 -1.51 7.23
CA TYR A 54 -5.94 -2.60 6.84
C TYR A 54 -6.53 -3.39 5.67
N MET A 55 -5.74 -3.54 4.61
CA MET A 55 -6.06 -4.29 3.39
C MET A 55 -4.99 -5.37 3.17
N PRO A 56 -5.19 -6.59 3.67
CA PRO A 56 -4.38 -7.74 3.26
C PRO A 56 -4.72 -8.07 1.80
N TYR A 57 -3.77 -7.86 0.88
CA TYR A 57 -4.01 -7.86 -0.56
C TYR A 57 -4.77 -9.10 -1.04
N ARG A 58 -4.26 -10.30 -0.73
CA ARG A 58 -4.82 -11.57 -1.23
C ARG A 58 -6.28 -11.79 -0.80
N ASP A 59 -6.58 -11.58 0.47
CA ASP A 59 -7.91 -11.84 1.02
C ASP A 59 -8.94 -10.86 0.46
N VAL A 60 -8.55 -9.58 0.37
CA VAL A 60 -9.43 -8.51 -0.13
C VAL A 60 -9.69 -8.67 -1.62
N ILE A 61 -8.67 -8.96 -2.42
CA ILE A 61 -8.84 -9.19 -3.86
C ILE A 61 -9.69 -10.42 -4.14
N THR A 62 -9.50 -11.50 -3.38
CA THR A 62 -10.34 -12.71 -3.49
C THR A 62 -11.79 -12.38 -3.19
N LYS A 63 -12.06 -11.65 -2.10
CA LYS A 63 -13.40 -11.21 -1.73
C LYS A 63 -14.04 -10.32 -2.79
N LEU A 64 -13.29 -9.37 -3.36
CA LEU A 64 -13.81 -8.47 -4.39
C LEU A 64 -14.15 -9.24 -5.68
N LYS A 65 -13.29 -10.17 -6.11
CA LYS A 65 -13.57 -11.03 -7.28
C LYS A 65 -14.82 -11.88 -7.12
N GLN A 66 -15.04 -12.46 -5.94
CA GLN A 66 -16.23 -13.27 -5.65
C GLN A 66 -17.53 -12.49 -5.74
N ASN A 67 -17.47 -11.17 -5.62
CA ASN A 67 -18.66 -10.31 -5.53
C ASN A 67 -18.79 -9.32 -6.69
N ILE A 68 -18.00 -9.47 -7.76
CA ILE A 68 -17.97 -8.51 -8.87
C ILE A 68 -19.31 -8.36 -9.61
N LEU A 69 -20.16 -9.40 -9.57
CA LEU A 69 -21.49 -9.39 -10.21
C LEU A 69 -22.54 -8.63 -9.38
N ASP A 70 -22.35 -8.55 -8.06
CA ASP A 70 -23.18 -7.75 -7.17
C ASP A 70 -22.62 -6.33 -7.12
N LYS A 71 -23.09 -5.48 -8.03
CA LYS A 71 -22.57 -4.11 -8.21
C LYS A 71 -22.68 -3.26 -6.94
N GLU A 72 -23.76 -3.39 -6.18
CA GLU A 72 -23.97 -2.59 -4.98
C GLU A 72 -23.02 -3.03 -3.87
N TYR A 73 -22.95 -4.35 -3.62
CA TYR A 73 -22.07 -4.90 -2.61
C TYR A 73 -20.58 -4.70 -2.97
N TYR A 74 -20.20 -4.90 -4.23
CA TYR A 74 -18.86 -4.61 -4.73
C TYR A 74 -18.49 -3.15 -4.49
N LYS A 75 -19.35 -2.20 -4.90
CA LYS A 75 -19.11 -0.76 -4.71
C LYS A 75 -18.95 -0.40 -3.23
N ASN A 76 -19.75 -1.01 -2.35
CA ASN A 76 -19.63 -0.81 -0.91
C ASN A 76 -18.28 -1.31 -0.36
N ILE A 77 -17.80 -2.48 -0.80
CA ILE A 77 -16.50 -3.00 -0.38
C ILE A 77 -15.36 -2.15 -0.94
N VAL A 78 -15.37 -1.82 -2.23
CA VAL A 78 -14.32 -0.99 -2.85
C VAL A 78 -14.29 0.39 -2.21
N GLY A 79 -15.46 0.98 -1.95
CA GLY A 79 -15.62 2.27 -1.28
C GLY A 79 -14.91 2.33 0.08
N LYS A 80 -14.89 1.24 0.85
CA LYS A 80 -14.15 1.15 2.12
C LYS A 80 -12.66 1.44 1.94
N TYR A 81 -12.05 0.95 0.87
CA TYR A 81 -10.62 1.13 0.60
C TYR A 81 -10.32 2.45 -0.12
N GLN A 82 -11.24 2.89 -0.98
CA GLN A 82 -11.15 4.20 -1.64
C GLN A 82 -11.22 5.36 -0.63
N LEU A 83 -12.16 5.31 0.31
CA LEU A 83 -12.48 6.42 1.22
C LEU A 83 -11.71 6.40 2.54
N ALA A 84 -10.89 5.37 2.80
CA ALA A 84 -10.09 5.28 4.02
C ALA A 84 -9.20 6.51 4.20
N GLU A 85 -9.18 7.10 5.40
CA GLU A 85 -8.30 8.24 5.71
C GLU A 85 -6.83 7.88 5.47
N ILE A 86 -6.41 6.72 5.95
CA ILE A 86 -5.14 6.08 5.57
C ILE A 86 -5.44 4.63 5.18
N LEU A 87 -4.95 4.18 4.03
CA LEU A 87 -5.08 2.79 3.60
C LEU A 87 -3.71 2.09 3.74
N LEU A 88 -3.66 1.02 4.52
CA LEU A 88 -2.51 0.14 4.58
C LEU A 88 -2.76 -1.05 3.65
N ILE A 89 -1.98 -1.15 2.57
CA ILE A 89 -1.99 -2.27 1.64
C ILE A 89 -0.80 -3.15 1.98
N ASP A 90 -1.08 -4.36 2.48
CA ASP A 90 -0.03 -5.31 2.83
C ASP A 90 0.11 -6.39 1.74
N ASP A 91 1.37 -6.66 1.40
CA ASP A 91 1.78 -7.65 0.41
C ASP A 91 1.10 -7.42 -0.96
N LEU A 92 1.14 -6.18 -1.45
CA LEU A 92 0.60 -5.80 -2.76
C LEU A 92 1.18 -6.70 -3.86
N PHE A 93 0.29 -7.17 -4.75
CA PHE A 93 0.60 -8.07 -5.87
C PHE A 93 1.22 -9.41 -5.49
N LYS A 94 1.12 -9.82 -4.22
CA LYS A 94 1.63 -11.12 -3.80
C LYS A 94 0.83 -12.28 -4.38
N GLY A 95 1.51 -13.19 -5.06
CA GLY A 95 0.92 -14.40 -5.65
C GLY A 95 0.72 -14.27 -7.16
N LYS A 96 -0.23 -15.05 -7.71
CA LYS A 96 -0.59 -14.95 -9.13
C LYS A 96 -1.55 -13.79 -9.32
N VAL A 97 -1.09 -12.73 -9.96
CA VAL A 97 -1.89 -11.55 -10.28
C VAL A 97 -2.46 -11.69 -11.69
N ASN A 98 -3.75 -11.41 -11.85
CA ASN A 98 -4.42 -11.41 -13.16
C ASN A 98 -5.00 -10.03 -13.50
N GLU A 99 -5.57 -9.90 -14.70
CA GLU A 99 -6.14 -8.64 -15.19
C GLU A 99 -7.26 -8.10 -14.29
N THR A 100 -8.09 -8.97 -13.71
CA THR A 100 -9.14 -8.56 -12.77
C THR A 100 -8.54 -7.93 -11.52
N ASP A 101 -7.44 -8.49 -11.01
CA ASP A 101 -6.74 -7.94 -9.84
C ASP A 101 -6.17 -6.55 -10.15
N ILE A 102 -5.59 -6.38 -11.35
CA ILE A 102 -5.07 -5.09 -11.84
C ILE A 102 -6.20 -4.07 -11.92
N ASN A 103 -7.35 -4.43 -12.52
CA ASN A 103 -8.49 -3.54 -12.66
C ASN A 103 -9.05 -3.08 -11.31
N ILE A 104 -9.21 -4.01 -10.35
CA ILE A 104 -9.66 -3.70 -8.99
C ILE A 104 -8.67 -2.76 -8.29
N MET A 105 -7.38 -3.07 -8.36
CA MET A 105 -6.35 -2.24 -7.72
C MET A 105 -6.24 -0.86 -8.38
N PHE A 106 -6.36 -0.79 -9.70
CA PHE A 106 -6.40 0.48 -10.43
C PHE A 106 -7.56 1.35 -9.94
N GLU A 107 -8.76 0.79 -9.77
CA GLU A 107 -9.93 1.51 -9.27
C GLU A 107 -9.67 2.12 -7.88
N ILE A 108 -9.04 1.36 -6.98
CA ILE A 108 -8.71 1.82 -5.63
C ILE A 108 -7.59 2.87 -5.66
N ILE A 109 -6.46 2.56 -6.31
CA ILE A 109 -5.27 3.43 -6.33
C ILE A 109 -5.56 4.74 -7.08
N ASN A 110 -6.25 4.69 -8.21
CA ASN A 110 -6.56 5.87 -9.00
C ASN A 110 -7.46 6.84 -8.23
N TYR A 111 -8.51 6.34 -7.55
CA TYR A 111 -9.35 7.17 -6.70
C TYR A 111 -8.52 7.87 -5.62
N ARG A 112 -7.67 7.12 -4.91
CA ARG A 112 -6.84 7.66 -3.84
C ARG A 112 -5.79 8.65 -4.34
N TYR A 113 -5.18 8.37 -5.48
CA TYR A 113 -4.22 9.24 -6.15
C TYR A 113 -4.86 10.60 -6.49
N ILE A 114 -6.02 10.60 -7.16
CA ILE A 114 -6.73 11.83 -7.55
C ILE A 114 -7.15 12.64 -6.32
N ASN A 115 -7.65 11.96 -5.29
CA ASN A 115 -8.15 12.61 -4.07
C ASN A 115 -7.07 12.87 -3.01
N LYS A 116 -5.78 12.61 -3.32
CA LYS A 116 -4.65 12.77 -2.41
C LYS A 116 -4.86 12.04 -1.07
N LEU A 117 -5.37 10.81 -1.12
CA LEU A 117 -5.59 9.98 0.05
C LEU A 117 -4.37 9.06 0.29
N PRO A 118 -3.69 9.18 1.44
CA PRO A 118 -2.39 8.55 1.67
C PRO A 118 -2.48 7.02 1.76
N ILE A 119 -1.46 6.34 1.25
CA ILE A 119 -1.30 4.89 1.35
C ILE A 119 -0.01 4.52 2.07
N ILE A 120 -0.06 3.41 2.80
CA ILE A 120 1.10 2.71 3.35
C ILE A 120 1.16 1.37 2.61
N VAL A 121 2.22 1.12 1.85
CA VAL A 121 2.31 -0.07 0.99
C VAL A 121 3.50 -0.94 1.36
N SER A 122 3.30 -2.24 1.46
CA SER A 122 4.36 -3.25 1.37
C SER A 122 4.20 -4.07 0.10
N THR A 123 5.32 -4.42 -0.55
CA THR A 123 5.34 -5.31 -1.72
C THR A 123 6.65 -6.11 -1.78
N GLU A 124 6.60 -7.29 -2.39
CA GLU A 124 7.80 -8.11 -2.65
C GLU A 124 8.53 -7.71 -3.95
N TYR A 125 7.89 -6.86 -4.76
CA TYR A 125 8.48 -6.26 -5.96
C TYR A 125 9.34 -5.04 -5.62
N LEU A 126 10.38 -4.78 -6.39
CA LEU A 126 11.14 -3.54 -6.47
C LEU A 126 10.35 -2.48 -7.25
N VAL A 127 10.81 -1.22 -7.21
CA VAL A 127 10.15 -0.12 -7.91
C VAL A 127 10.11 -0.37 -9.42
N GLU A 128 11.24 -0.80 -10.00
CA GLU A 128 11.33 -1.11 -11.43
C GLU A 128 10.36 -2.23 -11.82
N GLU A 129 10.28 -3.28 -11.00
CA GLU A 129 9.37 -4.40 -11.25
C GLU A 129 7.91 -3.97 -11.15
N MET A 130 7.55 -3.09 -10.21
CA MET A 130 6.21 -2.49 -10.12
C MET A 130 5.85 -1.66 -11.36
N LEU A 131 6.80 -0.87 -11.88
CA LEU A 131 6.62 -0.06 -13.09
C LEU A 131 6.47 -0.92 -14.34
N SER A 132 7.25 -2.00 -14.46
CA SER A 132 7.14 -2.95 -15.57
C SER A 132 5.90 -3.84 -15.47
N PHE A 133 5.43 -4.12 -14.25
CA PHE A 133 4.25 -4.95 -14.01
C PHE A 133 2.96 -4.25 -14.47
N ASP A 134 2.75 -3.01 -14.03
CA ASP A 134 1.67 -2.15 -14.50
C ASP A 134 2.10 -0.69 -14.31
N GLU A 135 2.45 -0.03 -15.42
CA GLU A 135 2.98 1.33 -15.38
C GLU A 135 2.00 2.32 -14.76
N ALA A 136 0.69 2.11 -14.98
CA ALA A 136 -0.35 3.01 -14.50
C ALA A 136 -0.46 3.01 -12.97
N ILE A 137 -0.49 1.84 -12.33
CA ILE A 137 -0.52 1.70 -10.87
C ILE A 137 0.87 2.00 -10.30
N GLY A 138 1.93 1.45 -10.90
CA GLY A 138 3.31 1.60 -10.44
C GLY A 138 3.74 3.07 -10.38
N SER A 139 3.50 3.84 -11.44
CA SER A 139 3.87 5.27 -11.49
C SER A 139 3.08 6.11 -10.48
N ARG A 140 1.79 5.82 -10.26
CA ARG A 140 0.96 6.49 -9.24
C ARG A 140 1.48 6.23 -7.83
N ILE A 141 1.72 4.95 -7.49
CA ILE A 141 2.25 4.59 -6.16
C ILE A 141 3.65 5.20 -5.96
N TYR A 142 4.48 5.17 -7.00
CA TYR A 142 5.80 5.81 -6.99
C TYR A 142 5.71 7.32 -6.73
N GLU A 143 4.86 8.06 -7.45
CA GLU A 143 4.69 9.49 -7.24
C GLU A 143 4.14 9.78 -5.84
N MET A 144 3.12 9.05 -5.40
CA MET A 144 2.54 9.19 -4.05
C MET A 144 3.58 8.99 -2.97
N SER A 145 4.53 8.07 -3.19
CA SER A 145 5.53 7.66 -2.22
C SER A 145 6.90 8.31 -2.43
N LYS A 146 7.07 9.19 -3.42
CA LYS A 146 8.39 9.66 -3.95
C LYS A 146 9.43 10.05 -2.90
N LYS A 147 9.01 10.63 -1.77
CA LYS A 147 9.90 11.06 -0.68
C LYS A 147 10.19 9.97 0.37
N PHE A 148 9.44 8.88 0.33
CA PHE A 148 9.39 7.81 1.32
C PHE A 148 9.27 6.44 0.63
N ILE A 149 10.25 6.11 -0.21
CA ILE A 149 10.41 4.77 -0.77
C ILE A 149 11.57 4.10 -0.06
N VAL A 150 11.39 2.84 0.33
CA VAL A 150 12.45 2.00 0.87
C VAL A 150 12.50 0.68 0.11
N GLU A 151 13.51 0.54 -0.74
CA GLU A 151 13.83 -0.71 -1.42
C GLU A 151 14.79 -1.55 -0.60
N ILE A 152 14.47 -2.83 -0.42
CA ILE A 152 15.35 -3.82 0.20
C ILE A 152 15.71 -4.86 -0.86
N LYS A 153 16.99 -5.13 -1.05
CA LYS A 153 17.52 -6.15 -1.96
C LYS A 153 18.34 -7.16 -1.15
N GLY A 154 18.56 -8.35 -1.72
CA GLY A 154 19.48 -9.34 -1.17
C GLY A 154 18.88 -10.26 -0.09
N GLN A 155 19.15 -11.56 -0.22
CA GLN A 155 18.60 -12.60 0.67
C GLN A 155 19.12 -12.50 2.11
N GLU A 156 20.28 -11.87 2.32
CA GLU A 156 20.86 -11.61 3.63
C GLU A 156 19.93 -10.78 4.53
N ASN A 157 19.00 -10.02 3.92
CA ASN A 157 18.00 -9.23 4.63
C ASN A 157 16.73 -10.04 4.99
N ASN A 158 16.69 -11.34 4.69
CA ASN A 158 15.59 -12.21 5.10
C ASN A 158 15.82 -12.74 6.53
N TYR A 159 15.22 -12.07 7.52
CA TYR A 159 15.32 -12.45 8.93
C TYR A 159 14.68 -13.81 9.26
N ARG A 160 13.90 -14.40 8.34
CA ARG A 160 13.27 -15.72 8.53
C ARG A 160 14.21 -16.88 8.24
N LEU A 161 15.33 -16.63 7.57
CA LEU A 161 16.34 -17.64 7.19
C LEU A 161 17.56 -17.61 8.14
N ARG A 162 17.48 -16.85 9.23
CA ARG A 162 18.52 -16.74 10.25
C ARG A 162 18.17 -17.57 11.46
#